data_AF-A0A171B843-F1
#
_entry.id   AF-A0A171B843-F1
#
_cell.length_a   1.000
_cell.length_b   1.000
_cell.length_c   1.000
_cell.angle_alpha   90.00
_cell.angle_beta   90.00
_cell.angle_gamma   90.00
#
_symmetry.space_group_name_H-M   'P 1'
#
loop_
_entity.id
_entity.type
_entity.pdbx_description
1 polymer ?
#
loop_
_entity_poly.entity_id
_entity_poly.type
_entity_poly.pdbx_seq_one_letter_code
_entity_poly.pdbx_strand_id
1 'polypeptide(L)'
;MTEETAGARRSGARALAAPLGVALAAGAAVALVGAVDPNEPGHYPACPFLTLTGLYCPGCGGLRAVHALAHGDPAAALGLNPLLVAAAPLLAVLWARWAVRSWRGLPFDAAGLRPVHAWWLLGVMIVFWIGRNLPFGDFLAP
;
A
#
# COMPACT_ATOMS: atom_id res chain seq x y z
N MET A 1 -5.64 -38.47 22.04
CA MET A 1 -6.23 -37.10 22.16
C MET A 1 -5.20 -35.96 22.07
N THR A 2 -3.89 -36.24 21.91
CA THR A 2 -2.82 -35.22 21.81
C THR A 2 -2.41 -34.89 20.37
N GLU A 3 -2.66 -35.77 19.41
CA GLU A 3 -2.29 -35.57 18.00
C GLU A 3 -3.24 -34.65 17.22
N GLU A 4 -4.53 -34.66 17.58
CA GLU A 4 -5.57 -33.84 16.95
C GLU A 4 -5.41 -32.34 17.29
N THR A 5 -5.06 -32.03 18.55
CA THR A 5 -4.74 -30.67 19.01
C THR A 5 -3.46 -30.14 18.37
N ALA A 6 -2.47 -31.00 18.11
CA ALA A 6 -1.24 -30.62 17.39
C ALA A 6 -1.50 -30.33 15.90
N GLY A 7 -2.43 -31.05 15.26
CA GLY A 7 -2.88 -30.79 13.88
C GLY A 7 -3.59 -29.45 13.73
N ALA A 8 -4.55 -29.17 14.62
CA ALA A 8 -5.33 -27.92 14.60
C ALA A 8 -4.49 -26.67 14.94
N ARG A 9 -3.51 -26.78 15.85
CA ARG A 9 -2.58 -25.67 16.13
C ARG A 9 -1.63 -25.38 14.96
N ARG A 10 -1.21 -26.42 14.22
CA ARG A 10 -0.36 -26.28 13.01
C ARG A 10 -1.11 -25.68 11.83
N SER A 11 -2.41 -25.94 11.67
CA SER A 11 -3.24 -25.32 10.62
C SER A 11 -3.51 -23.84 10.90
N GLY A 12 -3.81 -23.47 12.16
CA GLY A 12 -3.99 -22.07 12.57
C GLY A 12 -2.71 -21.23 12.46
N ALA A 13 -1.56 -21.77 12.87
CA ALA A 13 -0.27 -21.08 12.71
C ALA A 13 0.11 -20.87 11.24
N ARG A 14 -0.17 -21.83 10.37
CA ARG A 14 0.02 -21.69 8.90
C ARG A 14 -0.94 -20.67 8.29
N ALA A 15 -2.18 -20.58 8.78
CA ALA A 15 -3.17 -19.62 8.28
C ALA A 15 -2.76 -18.16 8.56
N LEU A 16 -2.07 -17.91 9.68
CA LEU A 16 -1.57 -16.57 10.03
C LEU A 16 -0.19 -16.24 9.43
N ALA A 17 0.54 -17.23 8.92
CA ALA A 17 1.86 -17.00 8.35
C ALA A 17 1.83 -15.98 7.20
N ALA A 18 0.83 -16.05 6.32
CA ALA A 18 0.68 -15.12 5.21
C ALA A 18 0.35 -13.68 5.65
N PRO A 19 -0.68 -13.40 6.47
CA PRO A 19 -0.97 -12.03 6.91
C PRO A 19 0.15 -11.43 7.75
N LEU A 20 0.80 -12.23 8.61
CA LEU A 20 1.97 -11.78 9.36
C LEU A 20 3.15 -11.50 8.43
N GLY A 21 3.41 -12.36 7.44
CA GLY A 21 4.46 -12.14 6.44
C GLY A 21 4.26 -10.84 5.67
N VAL A 22 3.03 -10.55 5.23
CA VAL A 22 2.68 -9.29 4.56
C VAL A 22 2.88 -8.09 5.48
N ALA A 23 2.43 -8.18 6.73
CA ALA A 23 2.59 -7.09 7.71
C ALA A 23 4.07 -6.82 8.04
N LEU A 24 4.87 -7.88 8.21
CA LEU A 24 6.30 -7.74 8.46
C LEU A 24 7.03 -7.15 7.25
N ALA A 25 6.72 -7.60 6.04
CA ALA A 25 7.31 -7.05 4.82
C ALA A 25 6.94 -5.57 4.62
N ALA A 26 5.66 -5.22 4.78
CA ALA A 26 5.20 -3.85 4.68
C ALA A 26 5.80 -2.96 5.77
N GLY A 27 5.83 -3.43 7.02
CA GLY A 27 6.44 -2.74 8.15
C GLY A 27 7.94 -2.54 7.96
N ALA A 28 8.66 -3.54 7.46
CA ALA A 28 10.09 -3.41 7.14
C ALA A 28 10.34 -2.41 6.00
N ALA A 29 9.50 -2.40 4.97
CA ALA A 29 9.60 -1.41 3.90
C ALA A 29 9.34 0.02 4.42
N VAL A 30 8.31 0.22 5.24
CA VAL A 30 8.03 1.52 5.88
C VAL A 30 9.16 1.94 6.80
N ALA A 31 9.70 1.03 7.61
CA ALA A 31 10.83 1.31 8.50
C ALA A 31 12.09 1.69 7.71
N LEU A 32 12.38 0.98 6.62
CA LEU A 32 13.51 1.31 5.73
C LEU A 32 13.34 2.70 5.13
N VAL A 33 12.17 3.00 4.58
CA VAL A 33 11.87 4.31 3.98
C VAL A 33 11.81 5.42 5.02
N GLY A 34 11.39 5.12 6.25
CA GLY A 34 11.48 6.05 7.38
C GLY A 34 12.93 6.32 7.80
N ALA A 35 13.80 5.32 7.75
CA ALA A 35 15.21 5.46 8.15
C ALA A 35 16.11 6.06 7.07
N VAL A 36 15.78 5.86 5.79
CA VAL A 36 16.55 6.34 4.64
C VAL A 36 15.74 7.42 3.93
N ASP A 37 16.15 8.68 4.06
CA ASP A 37 15.36 9.83 3.59
C ASP A 37 15.28 9.88 2.05
N PRO A 38 14.10 9.72 1.43
CA PRO A 38 13.93 9.82 -0.01
C PRO A 38 14.03 11.24 -0.58
N ASN A 39 14.14 12.27 0.27
CA ASN A 39 14.36 13.65 -0.13
C ASN A 39 15.86 13.95 -0.38
N GLU A 40 16.76 13.11 0.14
CA GLU A 40 18.19 13.27 -0.07
C GLU A 40 18.66 12.60 -1.38
N PRO A 41 19.42 13.31 -2.24
CA PRO A 41 19.96 12.74 -3.47
C PRO A 41 20.85 11.52 -3.21
N GLY A 42 20.69 10.46 -4.00
CA GLY A 42 21.53 9.26 -3.96
C GLY A 42 20.98 8.11 -3.10
N HIS A 43 19.96 8.34 -2.27
CA HIS A 43 19.32 7.27 -1.49
C HIS A 43 18.43 6.35 -2.34
N TYR A 44 17.75 6.88 -3.35
CA TYR A 44 16.86 6.12 -4.23
C TYR A 44 17.10 6.48 -5.69
N PRO A 45 16.90 5.54 -6.63
CA PRO A 45 17.02 5.82 -8.05
C PRO A 45 15.95 6.83 -8.49
N ALA A 46 16.31 7.64 -9.50
CA ALA A 46 15.36 8.53 -10.14
C ALA A 46 14.20 7.74 -10.78
N CYS A 47 13.01 8.34 -10.82
CA CYS A 47 11.83 7.69 -11.39
C CYS A 47 11.97 7.54 -12.92
N PRO A 48 12.08 6.31 -13.45
CA PRO A 48 12.32 6.12 -14.89
C PRO A 48 11.15 6.64 -15.74
N PHE A 49 9.92 6.52 -15.23
CA PHE A 49 8.73 6.98 -15.94
C PHE A 49 8.75 8.50 -16.13
N LEU A 50 9.06 9.25 -15.07
CA LEU A 50 9.15 10.70 -15.14
C LEU A 50 10.31 11.13 -16.04
N THR A 51 11.48 10.48 -15.92
CA THR A 51 12.64 10.82 -16.77
C THR A 51 12.40 10.53 -18.26
N LEU A 52 11.60 9.51 -18.58
CA LEU A 52 11.34 9.12 -19.97
C LEU A 52 10.17 9.89 -20.60
N THR A 53 9.14 10.22 -19.83
CA THR A 53 7.88 10.78 -20.36
C THR A 53 7.67 12.25 -20.01
N GLY A 54 8.35 12.75 -18.97
CA GLY A 54 8.06 14.06 -18.38
C GLY A 54 6.73 14.11 -17.61
N LEU A 55 6.01 12.99 -17.49
CA LEU A 55 4.71 12.91 -16.83
C LEU A 55 4.82 12.26 -15.45
N TYR A 56 3.97 12.69 -14.52
CA TYR A 56 3.83 12.06 -13.20
C TYR A 56 2.90 10.85 -13.29
N CYS A 57 3.39 9.65 -12.96
CA CYS A 57 2.53 8.46 -12.80
C CYS A 57 1.75 8.51 -11.47
N PRO A 58 0.72 7.67 -11.25
CA PRO A 58 -0.02 7.63 -9.98
C PRO A 58 0.84 7.36 -8.75
N GLY A 59 1.99 6.70 -8.92
CA GLY A 59 2.93 6.40 -7.83
C GLY A 59 3.96 7.50 -7.55
N CYS A 60 4.08 8.54 -8.39
CA CYS A 60 5.04 9.62 -8.15
C CYS A 60 4.76 10.29 -6.80
N GLY A 61 5.82 10.58 -6.04
CA GLY A 61 5.75 11.09 -4.67
C GLY A 61 5.53 10.02 -3.59
N GLY A 62 5.32 8.75 -3.96
CA GLY A 62 4.94 7.69 -3.01
C GLY A 62 5.98 7.41 -1.93
N LEU A 63 7.28 7.34 -2.28
CA LEU A 63 8.36 7.16 -1.29
C LEU A 63 8.39 8.30 -0.26
N ARG A 64 8.35 9.56 -0.73
CA ARG A 64 8.30 10.74 0.13
C ARG A 64 7.02 10.76 0.99
N ALA A 65 5.88 10.38 0.43
CA ALA A 65 4.62 10.28 1.18
C ALA A 65 4.70 9.21 2.29
N VAL A 66 5.27 8.04 2.00
CA VAL A 66 5.50 6.98 3.00
C VAL A 66 6.46 7.46 4.09
N HIS A 67 7.54 8.17 3.73
CA HIS A 67 8.46 8.75 4.69
C HIS A 67 7.76 9.77 5.60
N ALA A 68 6.94 10.67 5.05
CA ALA A 68 6.16 11.62 5.82
C ALA A 68 5.16 10.91 6.77
N LEU A 69 4.46 9.88 6.30
CA LEU A 69 3.58 9.07 7.16
C LEU A 69 4.35 8.34 8.27
N ALA A 70 5.55 7.83 7.99
CA ALA A 70 6.39 7.17 8.98
C ALA A 70 6.83 8.13 10.11
N HIS A 71 6.94 9.42 9.80
CA HIS A 71 7.25 10.49 10.76
C HIS A 71 6.00 11.15 11.37
N GLY A 72 4.81 10.67 11.05
CA GLY A 72 3.56 11.20 11.60
C GLY A 72 3.08 12.51 10.98
N ASP A 73 3.51 12.83 9.76
CA ASP A 73 3.05 14.01 9.00
C ASP A 73 2.11 13.61 7.84
N PRO A 74 0.81 13.42 8.10
CA PRO A 74 -0.16 13.10 7.06
C PRO A 74 -0.45 14.28 6.14
N ALA A 75 -0.23 15.53 6.60
CA ALA A 75 -0.49 16.72 5.79
C ALA A 75 0.54 16.84 4.67
N ALA A 76 1.83 16.68 4.99
CA ALA A 76 2.88 16.57 3.98
C ALA A 76 2.66 15.36 3.06
N ALA A 77 2.28 14.21 3.61
CA ALA A 77 2.01 13.02 2.81
C ALA A 77 0.88 13.22 1.79
N LEU A 78 -0.18 13.96 2.15
CA LEU A 78 -1.29 14.28 1.26
C LEU A 78 -0.86 15.18 0.10
N GLY A 79 0.02 16.15 0.35
CA GLY A 79 0.59 16.98 -0.72
C GLY A 79 1.46 16.18 -1.68
N LEU A 80 2.12 15.12 -1.19
CA LEU A 80 3.03 14.29 -1.97
C LEU A 80 2.30 13.22 -2.79
N ASN A 81 1.34 12.51 -2.19
CA ASN A 81 0.55 11.51 -2.89
C ASN A 81 -0.79 11.25 -2.18
N PRO A 82 -1.86 11.99 -2.52
CA PRO A 82 -3.14 11.86 -1.85
C PRO A 82 -3.82 10.51 -2.15
N LEU A 83 -3.56 9.92 -3.33
CA LEU A 83 -4.07 8.60 -3.68
C LEU A 83 -3.52 7.52 -2.74
N LEU A 84 -2.20 7.56 -2.44
CA LEU A 84 -1.56 6.64 -1.52
C LEU A 84 -2.10 6.82 -0.10
N VAL A 85 -2.21 8.06 0.39
CA VAL A 85 -2.72 8.34 1.73
C VAL A 85 -4.17 7.87 1.88
N ALA A 86 -5.01 8.07 0.85
CA ALA A 86 -6.39 7.58 0.85
C ALA A 86 -6.47 6.04 0.75
N ALA A 87 -5.57 5.40 0.02
CA ALA A 87 -5.52 3.95 -0.12
C ALA A 87 -5.01 3.23 1.14
N ALA A 88 -4.11 3.84 1.91
CA ALA A 88 -3.51 3.26 3.11
C ALA A 88 -4.53 2.73 4.14
N PRO A 89 -5.55 3.49 4.60
CA PRO A 89 -6.55 2.99 5.55
C PRO A 89 -7.42 1.87 4.95
N LEU A 90 -7.75 1.96 3.65
CA LEU A 90 -8.49 0.90 2.96
C LEU A 90 -7.70 -0.42 2.97
N LEU A 91 -6.42 -0.36 2.61
CA LEU A 91 -5.52 -1.53 2.62
C LEU A 91 -5.35 -2.10 4.03
N ALA A 92 -5.22 -1.24 5.05
CA ALA A 92 -5.13 -1.66 6.44
C ALA A 92 -6.40 -2.40 6.91
N VAL A 93 -7.59 -1.90 6.55
CA VAL A 93 -8.87 -2.56 6.87
C VAL A 93 -9.00 -3.89 6.14
N LEU A 94 -8.66 -3.95 4.86
CA LEU A 94 -8.70 -5.19 4.07
C LEU A 94 -7.74 -6.24 4.64
N TRP A 95 -6.52 -5.82 4.99
CA TRP A 95 -5.55 -6.68 5.66
C TRP A 95 -6.06 -7.16 7.03
N ALA A 96 -6.61 -6.27 7.85
CA ALA A 96 -7.14 -6.64 9.17
C ALA A 96 -8.30 -7.65 9.05
N ARG A 97 -9.22 -7.43 8.11
CA ARG A 97 -10.30 -8.39 7.81
C ARG A 97 -9.74 -9.74 7.37
N TRP A 98 -8.73 -9.73 6.50
CA TRP A 98 -8.05 -10.95 6.09
C TRP A 98 -7.41 -11.67 7.27
N ALA A 99 -6.60 -10.97 8.08
CA ALA A 99 -5.94 -11.51 9.26
C ALA A 99 -6.93 -12.11 10.27
N VAL A 100 -8.03 -11.41 10.57
CA VAL A 100 -9.09 -11.90 11.47
C VAL A 100 -9.77 -13.15 10.93
N ARG A 101 -10.05 -13.21 9.61
CA ARG A 101 -10.65 -14.40 8.99
C ARG A 101 -9.69 -15.58 9.01
N SER A 102 -8.41 -15.34 8.69
CA SER A 102 -7.35 -16.35 8.74
C SER A 102 -7.16 -16.89 10.15
N TRP A 103 -7.20 -16.05 11.19
CA TRP A 103 -7.20 -16.50 12.58
C TRP A 103 -8.40 -17.42 12.85
N ARG A 104 -9.60 -16.99 12.48
CA ARG A 104 -10.85 -17.72 12.72
C ARG A 104 -10.97 -19.01 11.89
N GLY A 105 -9.99 -19.35 11.05
CA GLY A 105 -10.04 -20.51 10.16
C GLY A 105 -11.13 -20.40 9.08
N LEU A 106 -11.64 -19.18 8.83
CA LEU A 106 -12.67 -18.94 7.83
C LEU A 106 -12.01 -18.83 6.45
N PRO A 107 -12.65 -19.36 5.39
CA PRO A 107 -12.16 -19.15 4.04
C PRO A 107 -12.09 -17.64 3.75
N PHE A 108 -10.96 -17.23 3.16
CA PHE A 108 -10.84 -15.90 2.58
C PHE A 108 -11.60 -15.93 1.26
N ASP A 109 -12.78 -15.31 1.25
CA ASP A 109 -13.60 -15.24 0.06
C ASP A 109 -13.08 -14.14 -0.87
N ALA A 110 -12.19 -14.51 -1.78
CA ALA A 110 -11.76 -13.64 -2.86
C ALA A 110 -12.90 -13.32 -3.84
N ALA A 111 -14.06 -14.00 -3.80
CA ALA A 111 -15.19 -13.72 -4.67
C ALA A 111 -15.82 -12.34 -4.42
N GLY A 112 -15.53 -11.70 -3.28
CA GLY A 112 -15.86 -10.30 -3.05
C GLY A 112 -15.10 -9.33 -3.97
N LEU A 113 -13.90 -9.69 -4.44
CA LEU A 113 -13.12 -8.90 -5.41
C LEU A 113 -13.61 -9.19 -6.83
N ARG A 114 -14.83 -8.71 -7.11
CA ARG A 114 -15.42 -8.76 -8.45
C ARG A 114 -14.58 -7.93 -9.44
N PRO A 115 -14.54 -8.29 -10.74
CA PRO A 115 -13.83 -7.54 -11.78
C PRO A 115 -14.16 -6.04 -11.82
N VAL A 116 -15.39 -5.68 -11.43
CA VAL A 116 -15.83 -4.28 -11.31
C VAL A 116 -14.93 -3.46 -10.38
N HIS A 117 -14.41 -4.01 -9.29
CA HIS A 117 -13.51 -3.29 -8.38
C HIS A 117 -12.15 -2.99 -9.03
N ALA A 118 -11.65 -3.90 -9.87
CA ALA A 118 -10.43 -3.67 -10.63
C ALA A 118 -10.63 -2.54 -11.66
N TRP A 119 -11.79 -2.53 -12.34
CA TRP A 119 -12.15 -1.44 -13.25
C TRP A 119 -12.35 -0.10 -12.52
N TRP A 120 -12.95 -0.10 -11.33
CA TRP A 120 -13.06 1.08 -10.49
C TRP A 120 -11.68 1.61 -10.09
N LEU A 121 -10.79 0.73 -9.60
CA LEU A 121 -9.42 1.11 -9.25
C LEU A 121 -8.68 1.70 -10.45
N LEU A 122 -8.79 1.05 -11.61
CA LEU A 122 -8.19 1.53 -12.85
C LEU A 122 -8.75 2.91 -13.25
N GLY A 123 -10.07 3.09 -13.17
CA GLY A 123 -10.72 4.38 -13.43
C GLY A 123 -10.21 5.48 -12.50
N VAL A 124 -10.13 5.21 -11.19
CA VAL A 124 -9.58 6.15 -10.19
C VAL A 124 -8.12 6.48 -10.51
N MET A 125 -7.30 5.48 -10.85
CA MET A 125 -5.91 5.69 -11.22
C MET A 125 -5.76 6.55 -12.47
N ILE A 126 -6.59 6.34 -13.49
CA ILE A 126 -6.58 7.14 -14.72
C ILE A 126 -7.03 8.57 -14.44
N VAL A 127 -8.13 8.77 -13.70
CA VAL A 127 -8.61 10.11 -13.33
C VAL A 127 -7.56 10.86 -12.53
N PHE A 128 -6.93 10.21 -11.55
CA PHE A 128 -5.84 10.80 -10.76
C PHE A 128 -4.63 11.13 -11.63
N TRP A 129 -4.24 10.22 -12.54
CA TRP A 129 -3.15 10.43 -13.46
C TRP A 129 -3.38 11.62 -14.39
N ILE A 130 -4.58 11.73 -14.97
CA ILE A 130 -4.96 12.85 -15.82
C ILE A 130 -4.98 14.15 -15.01
N GLY A 131 -5.63 14.15 -13.85
CA GLY A 131 -5.74 15.31 -12.99
C GLY A 131 -4.37 15.89 -12.61
N ARG A 132 -3.41 15.05 -12.23
CA ARG A 132 -2.08 15.50 -11.79
C ARG A 132 -1.13 15.97 -12.90
N ASN A 133 -1.49 15.78 -14.17
CA ASN A 133 -0.69 16.22 -15.32
C ASN A 133 -1.35 17.37 -16.09
N LEU A 134 -2.49 17.89 -15.60
CA LEU A 134 -3.19 19.03 -16.17
C LEU A 134 -2.88 20.32 -15.37
N PRO A 135 -2.84 21.49 -16.02
CA PRO A 135 -2.40 22.75 -15.39
C PRO A 135 -3.30 23.23 -14.24
N PHE A 136 -4.55 22.76 -14.15
CA PHE A 136 -5.43 23.04 -13.02
C PHE A 136 -5.23 22.07 -11.84
N GLY A 137 -4.45 21.01 -12.01
CA GLY A 137 -4.19 19.96 -11.03
C GLY A 137 -2.75 19.91 -10.54
N ASP A 138 -1.98 21.00 -10.72
CA ASP A 138 -0.60 21.12 -10.24
C ASP A 138 -0.46 20.89 -8.73
N PHE A 139 -1.52 21.11 -7.95
CA PHE A 139 -1.55 20.80 -6.51
C PHE A 139 -1.47 19.29 -6.20
N LEU A 140 -1.66 18.42 -7.21
CA LEU A 140 -1.46 16.97 -7.13
C LEU A 140 -0.08 16.54 -7.63
N ALA A 141 0.72 17.45 -8.17
CA ALA A 141 2.11 17.20 -8.52
C ALA A 141 2.96 17.20 -7.23
N PRO A 142 3.88 16.23 -7.07
CA PRO A 142 4.57 15.99 -5.80
C PRO A 142 5.84 16.84 -5.63
#